data_AF-A0A523Q4W3-F1
#
_entry.id   AF-A0A523Q4W3-F1
#
_cell.length_a   1.000
_cell.length_b   1.000
_cell.length_c   1.000
_cell.angle_alpha   90.00
_cell.angle_beta   90.00
_cell.angle_gamma   90.00
#
_symmetry.space_group_name_H-M   'P 1'
#
loop_
_entity.id
_entity.type
_entity.pdbx_description
1 polymer ?
#
loop_
_entity_poly.entity_id
_entity_poly.type
_entity_poly.pdbx_seq_one_letter_code
_entity_poly.pdbx_strand_id
1 'polypeptide(L)' 'MKGTSDSRLEDFRWQLEELRISLFAQELRTPQPVSVKRLEKVWAQLSG' A
#
# COMPACT_ATOMS: atom_id res chain seq x y z
N MET A 1 26.15 -6.47 4.68
CA MET A 1 25.17 -5.36 4.74
C MET A 1 23.79 -5.95 4.53
N LYS A 2 22.95 -6.01 5.57
CA LYS A 2 21.52 -6.34 5.35
C LYS A 2 20.96 -5.17 4.53
N GLY A 3 20.46 -5.47 3.33
CA GLY A 3 19.85 -4.45 2.47
C GLY A 3 18.81 -3.69 3.28
N THR A 4 18.99 -2.38 3.42
CA THR A 4 18.09 -1.52 4.18
C THR A 4 16.71 -1.65 3.52
N SER A 5 15.82 -2.41 4.14
CA SER A 5 14.41 -2.41 3.79
C SER A 5 13.90 -1.00 4.02
N ASP A 6 13.69 -0.25 2.95
CA ASP A 6 13.12 1.09 3.02
C ASP A 6 11.72 0.96 3.62
N SER A 7 11.53 1.48 4.83
CA SER A 7 10.27 1.38 5.56
C SER A 7 9.11 1.94 4.74
N ARG A 8 9.37 2.94 3.87
CA ARG A 8 8.34 3.54 3.02
C ARG A 8 7.88 2.58 1.91
N LEU A 9 8.77 1.72 1.42
CA LEU A 9 8.42 0.66 0.46
C LEU A 9 7.64 -0.47 1.14
N GLU A 10 7.96 -0.78 2.39
CA GLU A 10 7.19 -1.74 3.19
C GLU A 10 5.76 -1.24 3.44
N ASP A 11 5.61 0.02 3.82
CA ASP A 11 4.29 0.66 4.00
C ASP A 11 3.49 0.66 2.70
N PHE A 12 4.15 0.93 1.55
CA PHE A 12 3.50 0.88 0.25
C PHE A 12 3.02 -0.53 -0.11
N ARG A 13 3.80 -1.57 0.21
CA ARG A 13 3.37 -2.97 0.04
C ARG A 13 2.11 -3.26 0.86
N TRP A 14 2.05 -2.81 2.11
CA TRP A 14 0.86 -2.99 2.94
C TRP A 14 -0.36 -2.27 2.36
N GLN A 15 -0.20 -1.06 1.83
CA GLN A 15 -1.30 -0.36 1.16
C GLN A 15 -1.82 -1.11 -0.09
N LEU A 16 -0.95 -1.80 -0.83
CA LEU A 16 -1.37 -2.66 -1.94
C LEU A 16 -2.20 -3.86 -1.46
N GLU A 17 -1.83 -4.45 -0.32
CA GLU A 17 -2.60 -5.55 0.29
C GLU A 17 -3.99 -5.09 0.76
N GLU A 18 -4.07 -3.92 1.38
CA GLU A 18 -5.35 -3.30 1.77
C GLU A 18 -6.25 -3.00 0.56
N LEU A 19 -5.67 -2.56 -0.57
CA LEU A 19 -6.43 -2.41 -1.81
C LEU A 19 -6.96 -3.76 -2.31
N ARG A 20 -6.15 -4.82 -2.26
CA ARG A 20 -6.59 -6.17 -2.67
C ARG A 20 -7.72 -6.69 -1.79
N ILE A 21 -7.66 -6.48 -0.47
CA ILE A 21 -8.76 -6.85 0.45
C ILE A 21 -10.02 -6.05 0.09
N SER A 22 -9.90 -4.74 -0.15
CA SER A 22 -11.03 -3.88 -0.54
C SER A 22 -11.72 -4.33 -1.83
N LEU A 23 -10.95 -4.89 -2.78
CA LEU A 23 -11.48 -5.33 -4.09
C LEU A 23 -12.07 -6.74 -4.06
N PHE A 24 -11.48 -7.65 -3.28
CA PHE A 24 -11.77 -9.09 -3.39
C PHE A 24 -12.36 -9.72 -2.11
N ALA A 25 -12.28 -9.04 -0.97
CA ALA A 25 -12.70 -9.58 0.31
C ALA A 25 -13.41 -8.53 1.17
N GLN A 26 -14.48 -7.93 0.63
CA GLN A 26 -15.23 -6.85 1.29
C GLN A 26 -15.85 -7.24 2.64
N GLU A 27 -16.10 -8.53 2.86
CA GLU A 27 -16.56 -9.07 4.16
C GLU A 27 -15.48 -8.91 5.25
N LEU A 28 -14.21 -8.97 4.85
CA LEU A 28 -13.06 -8.63 5.69
C LEU A 28 -12.90 -7.11 5.65
N ARG A 29 -13.45 -6.43 6.66
CA ARG A 29 -13.34 -4.97 6.77
C ARG A 29 -11.87 -4.53 6.72
N THR A 30 -11.58 -3.49 5.94
CA THR A 30 -10.25 -2.86 5.95
C THR A 30 -10.16 -1.81 7.05
N PRO A 31 -9.06 -1.73 7.82
CA PRO A 31 -8.85 -0.68 8.82
C PRO A 31 -8.80 0.72 8.19
N GLN A 32 -8.32 0.84 6.95
CA GLN A 32 -8.34 2.09 6.19
C GLN A 32 -8.67 1.82 4.72
N PRO A 33 -9.64 2.51 4.12
CA PRO A 33 -9.96 2.32 2.71
C PRO A 33 -8.79 2.81 1.85
N VAL A 34 -8.22 1.93 1.02
CA VAL A 34 -7.17 2.24 0.05
C VAL A 34 -7.74 2.25 -1.37
N SER A 35 -7.30 3.20 -2.19
CA SER A 35 -7.69 3.32 -3.60
C SER A 35 -6.46 3.43 -4.50
N VAL A 36 -6.63 3.09 -5.78
CA VAL A 36 -5.58 3.19 -6.81
C VAL A 36 -5.01 4.62 -6.87
N LYS A 37 -5.87 5.64 -6.88
CA LYS A 37 -5.46 7.06 -6.89
C LYS A 37 -4.56 7.43 -5.70
N ARG A 38 -4.82 6.86 -4.51
CA ARG A 38 -3.96 7.09 -3.34
C ARG A 38 -2.59 6.44 -3.53
N LEU A 39 -2.55 5.20 -4.03
CA LEU A 39 -1.30 4.50 -4.30
C LEU A 39 -0.46 5.21 -5.36
N GLU A 40 -1.07 5.72 -6.43
CA GLU A 40 -0.36 6.51 -7.45
C GLU A 40 0.34 7.73 -6.84
N LYS A 41 -0.33 8.44 -5.92
CA LYS A 41 0.25 9.58 -5.21
C LYS A 41 1.44 9.17 -4.33
N VAL A 42 1.31 8.08 -3.58
CA VAL A 42 2.39 7.57 -2.72
C VAL A 42 3.57 7.10 -3.58
N TRP A 43 3.30 6.40 -4.68
CA TRP A 43 4.33 5.96 -5.61
C TRP A 43 5.11 7.14 -6.19
N ALA A 44 4.42 8.20 -6.65
CA ALA A 44 5.07 9.41 -7.15
C ALA A 44 5.98 10.08 -6.09
N GLN A 45 5.63 9.99 -4.81
CA GLN A 45 6.46 10.50 -3.70
C GLN A 45 7.66 9.59 -3.35
N LEU A 46 7.61 8.30 -3.72
CA LEU A 46 8.71 7.35 -3.52
C LEU A 46 9.70 7.38 -4.68
N SER A 47 9.22 7.66 -5.89
CA SER A 47 10.01 7.69 -7.12
C SER A 47 10.65 9.05 -7.43
N GLY A 48 10.33 10.09 -6.65
CA GLY A 48 10.89 11.43 -6.76
C GLY A 48 11.79 11.75 -5.58
#